data_AF-A0A7G8IP59-F1
#
_entry.id   AF-A0A7G8IP59-F1
#
_cell.length_a   1.000
_cell.length_b   1.000
_cell.length_c   1.000
_cell.angle_alpha   90.00
_cell.angle_beta   90.00
_cell.angle_gamma   90.00
#
_symmetry.space_group_name_H-M   'P 1'
#
loop_
_entity.id
_entity.type
_entity.pdbx_description
1 polymer ?
#
loop_
_entity_poly.entity_id
_entity_poly.type
_entity_poly.pdbx_seq_one_letter_code
_entity_poly.pdbx_strand_id
1 'polypeptide(L)' 'MAELSPHQGYNGVTLLTELLLALRANDPKGFKTLLEMGLDELGLDVVDELTRDFLMPLLSEEEADRMVGWNWGVSL' A
#
# COMPACT_ATOMS: atom_id res chain seq x y z
N MET A 1 -5.82 22.66 23.63
CA MET A 1 -5.71 22.01 22.30
C MET A 1 -5.11 20.63 22.57
N ALA A 2 -5.91 19.57 22.49
CA ALA A 2 -5.44 18.22 22.82
C ALA A 2 -4.61 17.68 21.64
N GLU A 3 -3.40 17.22 21.95
CA GLU A 3 -2.48 16.53 21.04
C GLU A 3 -3.14 15.24 20.53
N LEU A 4 -3.18 15.07 19.20
CA LEU A 4 -3.55 13.82 18.55
C LEU A 4 -2.42 12.81 18.79
N SER A 5 -2.66 11.79 19.62
CA SER A 5 -1.75 10.64 19.74
C SER A 5 -1.64 9.92 18.39
N PRO A 6 -0.43 9.65 17.84
CA PRO A 6 -0.23 9.10 16.50
C PRO A 6 -0.33 7.57 16.47
N HIS A 7 -1.39 7.02 17.06
CA HIS A 7 -1.79 5.63 16.86
C HIS A 7 -3.27 5.60 16.46
N GLN A 8 -3.59 6.22 15.33
CA GLN A 8 -4.79 5.82 14.60
C GLN A 8 -4.33 4.65 13.73
N GLY A 9 -4.71 3.42 14.11
CA GLY A 9 -4.42 2.25 13.28
C GLY A 9 -4.89 2.50 11.84
N TYR A 10 -4.19 1.93 10.87
CA TYR A 10 -4.59 1.97 9.48
C TYR A 10 -6.05 1.54 9.37
N ASN A 11 -6.87 2.35 8.72
CA ASN A 11 -8.08 1.86 8.09
C ASN A 11 -7.78 1.62 6.60
N GLY A 12 -8.60 0.82 5.93
CA GLY A 12 -8.35 0.45 4.54
C GLY A 12 -8.19 1.65 3.59
N VAL A 13 -8.90 2.76 3.82
CA VAL A 13 -8.79 3.95 2.95
C VAL A 13 -7.43 4.64 3.12
N THR A 14 -6.94 4.77 4.36
CA THR A 14 -5.64 5.35 4.63
C THR A 14 -4.53 4.50 4.01
N LEU A 15 -4.57 3.18 4.21
CA LEU A 15 -3.57 2.27 3.64
C LEU A 15 -3.58 2.32 2.11
N LEU A 16 -4.76 2.28 1.48
CA LEU A 16 -4.90 2.38 0.03
C LEU A 16 -4.29 3.67 -0.52
N THR A 17 -4.54 4.80 0.15
CA THR A 17 -4.03 6.10 -0.28
C THR A 17 -2.50 6.16 -0.18
N GLU A 18 -1.94 5.67 0.92
CA GLU A 18 -0.49 5.68 1.13
C GLU A 18 0.24 4.72 0.19
N LEU A 19 -0.32 3.53 -0.08
CA LEU A 19 0.22 2.60 -1.08
C LEU A 19 0.25 3.24 -2.48
N LEU A 20 -0.83 3.92 -2.86
CA LEU A 20 -0.90 4.61 -4.15
C LEU A 20 0.13 5.75 -4.24
N LEU A 21 0.32 6.52 -3.15
CA LEU A 21 1.32 7.58 -3.10
C LEU A 21 2.74 7.04 -3.18
N ALA A 22 3.06 5.97 -2.44
CA ALA A 22 4.38 5.34 -2.49
C ALA A 22 4.69 4.78 -3.88
N LEU A 23 3.71 4.15 -4.53
CA LEU A 23 3.84 3.65 -5.89
C LEU A 23 4.16 4.78 -6.88
N ARG A 24 3.40 5.88 -6.82
CA ARG A 24 3.60 7.06 -7.68
C ARG A 24 4.90 7.79 -7.41
N ALA A 25 5.35 7.80 -6.15
CA ALA A 25 6.65 8.32 -5.77
C ALA A 25 7.82 7.41 -6.16
N ASN A 26 7.53 6.22 -6.72
CA ASN A 26 8.52 5.19 -7.02
C ASN A 26 9.34 4.79 -5.78
N ASP A 27 8.68 4.67 -4.63
CA ASP A 27 9.27 4.28 -3.35
C ASP A 27 8.94 2.82 -3.00
N PRO A 28 9.72 1.84 -3.50
CA PRO A 28 9.48 0.42 -3.23
C PRO A 28 9.63 0.05 -1.76
N LYS A 29 10.47 0.78 -1.00
CA LYS A 29 10.71 0.48 0.40
C LYS A 29 9.54 0.97 1.26
N GLY A 30 9.07 2.18 1.01
CA GLY A 30 7.86 2.72 1.63
C GLY A 30 6.66 1.83 1.32
N PHE A 31 6.47 1.44 0.06
CA PHE A 31 5.38 0.55 -0.35
C PHE A 31 5.38 -0.79 0.40
N LYS A 32 6.55 -1.45 0.53
CA LYS A 32 6.66 -2.72 1.29
C LYS A 32 6.39 -2.54 2.78
N THR A 33 6.91 -1.46 3.38
CA THR A 33 6.69 -1.17 4.80
C THR A 33 5.20 -0.95 5.08
N LEU A 34 4.50 -0.25 4.18
CA LEU A 34 3.05 -0.04 4.28
C LEU A 34 2.27 -1.35 4.17
N LEU A 35 2.65 -2.24 3.26
CA LEU A 35 2.03 -3.57 3.18
C LEU A 35 2.24 -4.38 4.46
N GLU A 36 3.45 -4.39 5.02
CA GLU A 36 3.76 -5.10 6.28
C GLU A 36 2.91 -4.56 7.44
N MET A 37 2.84 -3.23 7.60
CA MET A 37 1.99 -2.61 8.62
C MET A 37 0.51 -2.90 8.39
N GLY A 38 0.05 -2.87 7.14
CA GLY A 38 -1.32 -3.22 6.78
C GLY A 38 -1.65 -4.68 7.13
N LEU A 39 -0.72 -5.61 6.88
CA LEU A 39 -0.89 -7.02 7.23
C LEU A 39 -0.96 -7.21 8.75
N ASP A 40 -0.12 -6.51 9.51
CA ASP A 40 -0.09 -6.59 10.97
C ASP A 40 -1.35 -5.99 11.62
N GLU A 41 -1.89 -4.89 11.07
CA GLU A 41 -3.02 -4.16 11.68
C GLU A 41 -4.40 -4.57 11.14
N LEU A 42 -4.50 -4.90 9.85
CA LEU A 42 -5.77 -5.20 9.17
C LEU A 42 -5.92 -6.67 8.78
N GLY A 43 -4.82 -7.41 8.70
CA GLY A 43 -4.81 -8.82 8.30
C GLY A 43 -4.79 -9.04 6.79
N LEU A 44 -4.42 -10.26 6.41
CA LEU A 44 -4.23 -10.66 5.02
C LEU A 44 -5.49 -10.47 4.16
N ASP A 45 -6.66 -10.90 4.65
CA ASP A 45 -7.90 -10.85 3.86
C ASP A 45 -8.25 -9.41 3.44
N VAL A 46 -8.07 -8.45 4.35
CA VAL A 46 -8.35 -7.04 4.09
C VAL A 46 -7.31 -6.45 3.14
N VAL A 47 -6.03 -6.78 3.31
CA VAL A 47 -4.95 -6.30 2.43
C VAL A 47 -5.06 -6.89 1.02
N ASP A 48 -5.45 -8.15 0.89
CA ASP A 48 -5.67 -8.81 -0.41
C ASP A 48 -6.85 -8.15 -1.16
N GLU A 49 -8.00 -7.98 -0.50
CA GLU A 49 -9.15 -7.27 -1.08
C GLU A 49 -8.76 -5.83 -1.47
N LEU A 50 -8.09 -5.11 -0.58
CA LEU A 50 -7.66 -3.73 -0.80
C LEU A 50 -6.72 -3.60 -1.99
N THR A 51 -5.73 -4.49 -2.11
CA THR A 51 -4.76 -4.43 -3.22
C THR A 51 -5.36 -4.88 -4.54
N ARG A 52 -6.19 -5.94 -4.53
CA ARG A 52 -6.76 -6.54 -5.74
C ARG A 52 -7.97 -5.79 -6.27
N ASP A 53 -8.91 -5.45 -5.40
CA ASP A 53 -10.22 -4.92 -5.81
C ASP A 53 -10.25 -3.38 -5.81
N PHE A 54 -9.33 -2.73 -5.10
CA PHE A 54 -9.28 -1.26 -5.03
C PHE A 54 -7.99 -0.64 -5.58
N LEU A 55 -6.79 -1.15 -5.24
CA LEU A 55 -5.54 -0.55 -5.72
C LEU A 55 -5.31 -0.84 -7.21
N MET A 56 -5.33 -2.11 -7.62
CA MET A 56 -5.08 -2.53 -9.00
C MET A 56 -5.89 -1.77 -10.06
N PRO A 57 -7.22 -1.54 -9.89
CA PRO A 57 -8.00 -0.75 -10.86
C PRO A 57 -7.61 0.73 -10.99
N LEU A 58 -6.86 1.28 -10.04
CA LEU A 58 -6.42 2.68 -10.05
C LEU A 58 -5.06 2.88 -10.73
N LEU A 59 -4.38 1.79 -11.08
CA LEU A 59 -3.04 1.82 -11.65
C LEU A 59 -3.09 1.91 -13.18
N SER A 60 -2.18 2.71 -13.73
CA SER A 60 -1.74 2.52 -15.12
C SER A 60 -1.00 1.19 -15.28
N GLU A 61 -0.85 0.75 -16.53
CA GLU A 61 -0.09 -0.48 -16.86
C GLU A 61 1.34 -0.44 -16.31
N GLU A 62 2.05 0.68 -16.46
CA GLU A 62 3.41 0.87 -15.94
C GLU A 62 3.48 0.85 -14.40
N GLU A 63 2.47 1.41 -13.73
CA GLU A 63 2.38 1.37 -12.26
C GLU A 63 2.09 -0.06 -11.76
N ALA A 64 1.21 -0.80 -12.45
CA ALA A 64 0.92 -2.20 -12.13
C ALA A 64 2.15 -3.09 -12.33
N ASP A 65 2.86 -2.92 -13.45
CA ASP A 65 4.11 -3.66 -13.73
C ASP A 65 5.18 -3.37 -12.68
N ARG A 66 5.35 -2.11 -12.27
CA ARG A 66 6.27 -1.75 -11.18
C ARG A 66 5.89 -2.42 -9.86
N MET A 67 4.60 -2.42 -9.51
CA MET A 67 4.11 -3.07 -8.29
C MET A 67 4.41 -4.57 -8.30
N VAL A 68 4.14 -5.26 -9.42
CA VAL A 68 4.47 -6.68 -9.59
C VAL A 68 5.99 -6.90 -9.51
N GLY A 69 6.77 -6.05 -10.15
CA GLY A 69 8.22 -6.12 -10.11
C GLY A 69 8.78 -6.01 -8.69
N TRP A 70 8.27 -5.07 -7.89
CA TRP A 70 8.67 -4.89 -6.50
C TRP A 70 8.36 -6.12 -5.63
N ASN A 71 7.22 -6.77 -5.88
CA ASN A 71 6.82 -7.99 -5.18
C ASN A 71 7.75 -9.17 -5.49
N TRP A 72 8.21 -9.27 -6.74
CA TRP A 72 9.10 -10.35 -7.18
C TRP A 72 10.58 -10.03 -7.06
N GLY A 73 10.94 -8.83 -6.58
CA GLY A 73 12.34 -8.40 -6.47
C GLY A 73 13.00 -8.15 -7.82
N VAL A 74 12.22 -7.97 -8.89
CA VAL A 74 12.69 -7.59 -10.22
C VAL A 74 12.42 -6.10 -10.42
N SER A 75 13.48 -5.31 -10.61
CA SER A 75 13.33 -3.94 -11.09
C SER A 75 13.22 -3.98 -12.62
N LEU A 76 12.09 -3.54 -13.17
CA LEU A 76 11.98 -3.13 -14.58
C LEU A 76 12.66 -1.78 -14.77
#